data_AF-A0A7W8YX57-F1
#
_entry.id   AF-A0A7W8YX57-F1
#
_cell.length_a   1.000
_cell.length_b   1.000
_cell.length_c   1.000
_cell.angle_alpha   90.00
_cell.angle_beta   90.00
_cell.angle_gamma   90.00
#
_symmetry.space_group_name_H-M   'P 1'
#
loop_
_entity.id
_entity.type
_entity.pdbx_description
1 polymer ?
#
loop_
_entity_poly.entity_id
_entity_poly.type
_entity_poly.pdbx_seq_one_letter_code
_entity_poly.pdbx_strand_id
1 'polypeptide(L)'
;MLKDKSSIIKVIGVGGGGGNAVNHMYRQGIAGVDFIICNTDAQALEFSPIPNKVQLGASLTEGMGAGSIPEVGKNSAIENIDDIKSMLGSTTKMLFITAGMGGGTGTGASPIIAQAAKELDILTVAIITTPFSFEGKRRKMQAEDGLDELKKYVDSYLVISNDRLREIFGNLTLGSAFAQADDILTTAAKGIAEIITVPGYINVDFKDVRTVMKDSGVSIMGSFACEGENRALSAVEGALASPLLKDNEIEGARYILLNISSGLKEVTMDEVAIITDYIQDKAGLTADLIWGNCIDENLGEKLSVTIIATGFQTTEQRAHDKKNVKKISLLTPEEAPLVKPLEPVNSFIEPKAGAYTNEPVMKLKDDLKQSDLFGDMYSGNRNRRDDADSGIIRHTLVEEESTPAENKQEAGTDFELKTSETDFVFEAPKSNYNESAVPAQEEIVVPGLDDDKSDESIEDQLKKSKERIMRLKDLSMKLRTTNGLQELENEPAYKRKQTQLQQVQHSSESQVSRFTLSNDEEGSTEIRPNNSFLHDNVD
;
A
#
# COMPACT_ATOMS: atom_id res chain seq x y z
N MET A 1 -23.80 39.99 -4.39
CA MET A 1 -22.57 39.25 -4.04
C MET A 1 -22.99 37.84 -3.69
N LEU A 2 -22.87 36.91 -4.64
CA LEU A 2 -23.10 35.50 -4.34
C LEU A 2 -22.03 35.09 -3.32
N LYS A 3 -22.43 34.66 -2.13
CA LYS A 3 -21.52 33.98 -1.21
C LYS A 3 -20.92 32.81 -1.99
N ASP A 4 -19.60 32.78 -2.11
CA ASP A 4 -18.87 31.58 -2.57
C ASP A 4 -19.44 30.40 -1.79
N LYS A 5 -20.16 29.52 -2.48
CA LYS A 5 -20.71 28.30 -1.89
C LYS A 5 -19.52 27.40 -1.61
N SER A 6 -18.92 27.54 -0.43
CA SER A 6 -17.87 26.62 0.01
C SER A 6 -18.39 25.20 -0.10
N SER A 7 -17.62 24.35 -0.77
CA SER A 7 -17.96 22.96 -1.01
C SER A 7 -17.99 22.18 0.31
N ILE A 8 -18.81 21.12 0.35
CA ILE A 8 -18.91 20.21 1.51
C ILE A 8 -17.63 19.38 1.68
N ILE A 9 -16.90 19.20 0.57
CA ILE A 9 -15.66 18.45 0.48
C ILE A 9 -14.50 19.43 0.24
N LYS A 10 -13.42 19.25 1.00
CA LYS A 10 -12.17 20.00 0.82
C LYS A 10 -11.00 19.05 0.61
N VAL A 11 -10.04 19.44 -0.22
CA VAL A 11 -8.76 18.74 -0.41
C VAL A 11 -7.64 19.65 0.09
N ILE A 12 -6.84 19.15 1.03
CA ILE A 12 -5.70 19.86 1.61
C ILE A 12 -4.39 19.19 1.19
N GLY A 13 -3.58 19.92 0.43
CA GLY A 13 -2.25 19.50 0.00
C GLY A 13 -1.20 19.95 1.00
N VAL A 14 -0.48 19.00 1.61
CA VAL A 14 0.50 19.29 2.67
C VAL A 14 1.93 19.09 2.17
N GLY A 15 2.74 20.14 2.30
CA GLY A 15 4.13 20.16 1.85
C GLY A 15 4.28 20.22 0.32
N GLY A 16 5.50 20.00 -0.18
CA GLY A 16 5.80 20.11 -1.62
C GLY A 16 5.08 19.06 -2.48
N GLY A 17 5.17 17.78 -2.11
CA GLY A 17 4.53 16.70 -2.87
C GLY A 17 3.00 16.80 -2.86
N GLY A 18 2.41 17.07 -1.69
CA GLY A 18 0.97 17.31 -1.58
C GLY A 18 0.52 18.56 -2.34
N GLY A 19 1.29 19.64 -2.25
CA GLY A 19 1.03 20.88 -3.00
C GLY A 19 1.06 20.66 -4.52
N ASN A 20 2.01 19.89 -5.03
CA ASN A 20 2.09 19.55 -6.46
C ASN A 20 0.88 18.74 -6.92
N ALA A 21 0.51 17.70 -6.17
CA ALA A 21 -0.67 16.89 -6.47
C ALA A 21 -1.95 17.72 -6.49
N VAL A 22 -2.14 18.61 -5.52
CA VAL A 22 -3.34 19.48 -5.44
C VAL A 22 -3.33 20.54 -6.54
N ASN A 23 -2.17 21.11 -6.87
CA ASN A 23 -2.03 21.98 -8.04
C ASN A 23 -2.43 21.26 -9.34
N HIS A 24 -2.05 19.98 -9.46
CA HIS A 24 -2.40 19.15 -10.60
C HIS A 24 -3.91 18.84 -10.64
N MET A 25 -4.51 18.46 -9.50
CA MET A 25 -5.96 18.27 -9.36
C MET A 25 -6.76 19.52 -9.73
N TYR A 26 -6.29 20.70 -9.30
CA TYR A 26 -6.92 21.97 -9.62
C TYR A 26 -6.91 22.27 -11.12
N ARG A 27 -5.80 21.94 -11.81
CA ARG A 27 -5.69 22.11 -13.27
C ARG A 27 -6.55 21.11 -14.05
N GLN A 28 -6.73 19.89 -13.53
CA GLN A 28 -7.64 18.91 -14.11
C GLN A 28 -9.12 19.25 -13.86
N GLY A 29 -9.41 20.12 -12.88
CA GLY A 29 -10.74 20.68 -12.66
C GLY A 29 -11.74 19.72 -12.00
N ILE A 30 -11.39 19.14 -10.86
CA ILE A 30 -12.33 18.30 -10.09
C ILE A 30 -13.53 19.15 -9.61
N ALA A 31 -14.75 18.70 -9.92
CA ALA A 31 -15.97 19.42 -9.59
C ALA A 31 -16.40 19.24 -8.12
N GLY A 32 -16.88 20.33 -7.51
CA GLY A 32 -17.51 20.31 -6.18
C GLY A 32 -16.56 20.13 -5.01
N VAL A 33 -15.28 20.46 -5.19
CA VAL A 33 -14.23 20.36 -4.17
C VAL A 33 -13.52 21.70 -4.02
N ASP A 34 -13.31 22.14 -2.78
CA ASP A 34 -12.44 23.29 -2.50
C ASP A 34 -11.01 22.81 -2.24
N PHE A 35 -10.04 23.47 -2.84
CA PHE A 35 -8.62 23.14 -2.65
C PHE A 35 -7.95 24.08 -1.65
N ILE A 36 -7.09 23.53 -0.82
CA ILE A 36 -6.24 24.23 0.16
C ILE A 36 -4.82 23.70 0.02
N ILE A 37 -3.82 24.58 0.10
CA ILE A 37 -2.41 24.18 0.22
C ILE A 37 -1.83 24.69 1.52
N CYS A 38 -1.12 23.80 2.21
CA CYS A 38 -0.39 24.08 3.42
C CYS A 38 1.09 23.75 3.22
N ASN A 39 1.96 24.75 3.31
CA ASN A 39 3.40 24.53 3.19
C ASN A 39 4.19 25.46 4.12
N THR A 40 5.34 25.00 4.58
CA THR A 40 6.31 25.80 5.33
C THR A 40 7.18 26.65 4.41
N ASP A 41 7.28 26.27 3.14
CA ASP A 41 8.03 27.02 2.12
C ASP A 41 7.12 28.05 1.44
N ALA A 42 7.46 29.34 1.60
CA ALA A 42 6.70 30.45 1.04
C ALA A 42 6.81 30.54 -0.49
N GLN A 43 7.96 30.14 -1.07
CA GLN A 43 8.16 30.17 -2.52
C GLN A 43 7.21 29.19 -3.21
N ALA A 44 7.12 27.97 -2.68
CA ALA A 44 6.21 26.95 -3.19
C ALA A 44 4.73 27.40 -3.12
N LEU A 45 4.35 28.18 -2.11
CA LEU A 45 3.01 28.74 -2.00
C LEU A 45 2.76 29.82 -3.06
N GLU A 46 3.73 30.69 -3.33
CA GLU A 46 3.58 31.77 -4.32
C GLU A 46 3.32 31.22 -5.73
N PHE A 47 4.07 30.18 -6.14
CA PHE A 47 3.91 29.54 -7.45
C PHE A 47 2.59 28.77 -7.64
N SER A 48 1.87 28.45 -6.56
CA SER A 48 0.63 27.69 -6.66
C SER A 48 -0.52 28.53 -7.23
N PRO A 49 -1.32 28.01 -8.19
CA PRO A 49 -2.52 28.67 -8.70
C PRO A 49 -3.73 28.64 -7.73
N ILE A 50 -3.62 27.95 -6.59
CA ILE A 50 -4.75 27.72 -5.68
C ILE A 50 -5.04 28.95 -4.83
N PRO A 51 -6.30 29.39 -4.69
CA PRO A 51 -6.63 30.61 -3.94
C PRO A 51 -6.42 30.47 -2.43
N ASN A 52 -6.75 29.31 -1.85
CA ASN A 52 -6.64 29.10 -0.40
C ASN A 52 -5.25 28.55 -0.06
N LYS A 53 -4.40 29.40 0.53
CA LYS A 53 -3.03 29.06 0.91
C LYS A 53 -2.82 29.32 2.39
N VAL A 54 -2.14 28.40 3.06
CA VAL A 54 -1.75 28.52 4.47
C VAL A 54 -0.25 28.31 4.57
N GLN A 55 0.45 29.34 5.04
CA GLN A 55 1.85 29.22 5.38
C GLN A 55 1.97 28.65 6.80
N LEU A 56 2.65 27.51 6.91
CA LEU A 56 2.90 26.87 8.20
C LEU A 56 4.21 27.38 8.80
N GLY A 57 4.23 27.67 10.09
CA GLY A 57 5.45 27.98 10.82
C GLY A 57 6.13 29.25 10.35
N ALA A 58 5.36 30.34 10.18
CA ALA A 58 5.89 31.63 9.76
C ALA A 58 6.98 32.14 10.71
N SER A 59 6.84 31.88 12.01
CA SER A 59 7.84 32.25 13.02
C SER A 59 9.00 31.28 13.11
N LEU A 60 8.77 29.97 12.92
CA LEU A 60 9.81 28.94 13.07
C LEU A 60 10.72 28.79 11.84
N THR A 61 10.16 28.92 10.65
CA THR A 61 10.88 28.60 9.40
C THR A 61 11.23 29.84 8.58
N GLU A 62 10.67 31.00 8.92
CA GLU A 62 10.77 32.25 8.16
C GLU A 62 10.39 32.07 6.68
N GLY A 63 9.59 31.04 6.35
CA GLY A 63 9.22 30.69 4.98
C GLY A 63 10.28 29.92 4.18
N MET A 64 11.35 29.46 4.80
CA MET A 64 12.43 28.68 4.15
C MET A 64 12.19 27.17 4.13
N GLY A 65 11.10 26.70 4.73
CA GLY A 65 10.74 25.28 4.77
C GLY A 65 11.32 24.49 5.96
N ALA A 66 10.87 23.24 6.11
CA ALA A 66 11.19 22.38 7.25
C ALA A 66 12.51 21.58 7.13
N GLY A 67 13.31 21.79 6.07
CA GLY A 67 14.63 21.14 5.92
C GLY A 67 14.64 19.60 5.91
N SER A 68 13.55 18.95 5.50
CA SER A 68 13.37 17.48 5.60
C SER A 68 13.36 16.92 7.03
N ILE A 69 13.03 17.75 8.02
CA ILE A 69 12.90 17.35 9.43
C ILE A 69 11.40 17.32 9.78
N PRO A 70 10.81 16.14 10.05
CA PRO A 70 9.39 16.02 10.39
C PRO A 70 8.98 16.83 11.61
N GLU A 71 9.80 16.87 12.66
CA GLU A 71 9.50 17.62 13.89
C GLU A 71 9.31 19.13 13.64
N VAL A 72 10.08 19.71 12.72
CA VAL A 72 9.91 21.13 12.33
C VAL A 72 8.57 21.32 11.62
N GLY A 73 8.21 20.39 10.72
CA GLY A 73 6.90 20.40 10.04
C GLY A 73 5.74 20.27 11.01
N LYS A 74 5.88 19.42 12.03
CA LYS A 74 4.89 19.21 13.10
C LYS A 74 4.70 20.47 13.94
N ASN A 75 5.77 21.06 14.45
CA ASN A 75 5.71 22.29 15.25
C ASN A 75 5.15 23.47 14.43
N SER A 76 5.49 23.54 13.15
CA SER A 76 4.96 24.55 12.22
C SER A 76 3.44 24.42 12.03
N ALA A 77 2.92 23.18 12.01
CA ALA A 77 1.48 22.94 11.92
C ALA A 77 0.73 23.26 13.22
N ILE A 78 1.38 23.03 14.37
CA ILE A 78 0.83 23.38 15.69
C ILE A 78 0.70 24.90 15.85
N GLU A 79 1.70 25.67 15.38
CA GLU A 79 1.67 27.14 15.41
C GLU A 79 0.43 27.71 14.67
N ASN A 80 0.11 27.17 13.50
CA ASN A 80 -0.98 27.66 12.64
C ASN A 80 -2.25 26.80 12.69
N ILE A 81 -2.46 26.05 13.76
CA ILE A 81 -3.61 25.13 13.85
C ILE A 81 -4.96 25.87 13.83
N ASP A 82 -5.02 27.08 14.40
CA ASP A 82 -6.22 27.89 14.43
C ASP A 82 -6.61 28.38 13.03
N ASP A 83 -5.63 28.73 12.20
CA ASP A 83 -5.85 29.11 10.79
C ASP A 83 -6.41 27.92 10.00
N ILE A 84 -5.85 26.72 10.21
CA ILE A 84 -6.34 25.48 9.58
C ILE A 84 -7.79 25.21 10.01
N LYS A 85 -8.10 25.30 11.32
CA LYS A 85 -9.47 25.11 11.84
C LYS A 85 -10.45 26.12 11.27
N SER A 86 -10.04 27.39 11.16
CA SER A 86 -10.86 28.44 10.54
C SER A 86 -11.12 28.17 9.05
N MET A 87 -10.13 27.67 8.31
CA MET A 87 -10.26 27.31 6.89
C MET A 87 -11.14 26.08 6.65
N LEU A 88 -11.08 25.10 7.56
CA LEU A 88 -11.97 23.94 7.52
C LEU A 88 -13.42 24.34 7.78
N GLY A 89 -13.67 25.29 8.70
CA GLY A 89 -14.99 25.86 8.93
C GLY A 89 -16.08 24.85 9.30
N SER A 90 -17.33 25.30 9.45
CA SER A 90 -18.46 24.44 9.85
C SER A 90 -19.18 23.75 8.68
N THR A 91 -18.89 24.17 7.45
CA THR A 91 -19.53 23.65 6.23
C THR A 91 -18.89 22.36 5.74
N THR A 92 -17.62 22.13 6.05
CA THR A 92 -16.88 20.94 5.62
C THR A 92 -17.38 19.71 6.37
N LYS A 93 -17.71 18.66 5.62
CA LYS A 93 -18.07 17.34 6.17
C LYS A 93 -17.05 16.28 5.85
N MET A 94 -16.22 16.51 4.83
CA MET A 94 -15.18 15.59 4.41
C MET A 94 -13.91 16.35 4.04
N LEU A 95 -12.77 15.82 4.50
CA LEU A 95 -11.44 16.35 4.22
C LEU A 95 -10.57 15.25 3.61
N PHE A 96 -10.03 15.54 2.43
CA PHE A 96 -8.97 14.76 1.81
C PHE A 96 -7.62 15.36 2.13
N ILE A 97 -6.76 14.62 2.84
CA ILE A 97 -5.39 15.05 3.12
C ILE A 97 -4.46 14.39 2.11
N THR A 98 -3.83 15.19 1.26
CA THR A 98 -2.86 14.71 0.26
C THR A 98 -1.46 15.11 0.66
N ALA A 99 -0.57 14.14 0.80
CA ALA A 99 0.80 14.39 1.22
C ALA A 99 1.78 13.34 0.67
N GLY A 100 2.96 13.82 0.27
CA GLY A 100 4.11 12.96 0.00
C GLY A 100 4.87 12.68 1.29
N MET A 101 4.92 11.41 1.70
CA MET A 101 5.63 10.99 2.90
C MET A 101 7.14 10.90 2.66
N GLY A 102 7.94 11.09 3.72
CA GLY A 102 9.40 11.09 3.68
C GLY A 102 10.03 12.48 3.58
N GLY A 103 9.23 13.54 3.51
CA GLY A 103 9.67 14.93 3.64
C GLY A 103 9.60 15.43 5.08
N GLY A 104 9.88 16.73 5.30
CA GLY A 104 9.72 17.36 6.62
C GLY A 104 8.29 17.81 6.85
N THR A 105 7.79 18.69 5.97
CA THR A 105 6.47 19.31 6.10
C THR A 105 5.34 18.31 5.95
N GLY A 106 5.31 17.52 4.86
CA GLY A 106 4.25 16.54 4.60
C GLY A 106 4.12 15.53 5.73
N THR A 107 5.24 14.92 6.13
CA THR A 107 5.28 13.89 7.17
C THR A 107 4.92 14.42 8.56
N GLY A 108 5.40 15.60 8.95
CA GLY A 108 5.13 16.15 10.27
C GLY A 108 3.79 16.89 10.42
N ALA A 109 3.36 17.62 9.38
CA ALA A 109 2.15 18.44 9.45
C ALA A 109 0.86 17.66 9.18
N SER A 110 0.90 16.61 8.34
CA SER A 110 -0.31 15.84 7.98
C SER A 110 -1.01 15.21 9.18
N PRO A 111 -0.31 14.58 10.15
CA PRO A 111 -0.96 14.03 11.35
C PRO A 111 -1.66 15.10 12.20
N ILE A 112 -1.09 16.30 12.32
CA ILE A 112 -1.66 17.42 13.08
C ILE A 112 -2.93 17.96 12.40
N ILE A 113 -2.90 18.08 11.07
CA ILE A 113 -4.09 18.48 10.29
C ILE A 113 -5.20 17.42 10.41
N ALA A 114 -4.86 16.14 10.35
CA ALA A 114 -5.80 15.04 10.55
C ALA A 114 -6.41 15.08 11.96
N GLN A 115 -5.60 15.33 12.98
CA GLN A 115 -6.07 15.49 14.35
C GLN A 115 -7.07 16.65 14.47
N ALA A 116 -6.75 17.82 13.91
CA ALA A 116 -7.63 18.97 13.92
C ALA A 116 -8.98 18.70 13.20
N ALA A 117 -8.95 17.96 12.09
CA ALA A 117 -10.15 17.58 11.35
C ALA A 117 -11.02 16.58 12.13
N LYS A 118 -10.40 15.60 12.80
CA LYS A 118 -11.10 14.62 13.63
C LYS A 118 -11.76 15.28 14.86
N GLU A 119 -11.13 16.28 15.46
CA GLU A 119 -11.73 17.09 16.54
C GLU A 119 -12.99 17.84 16.09
N LEU A 120 -13.08 18.18 14.81
CA LEU A 120 -14.23 18.86 14.20
C LEU A 120 -15.33 17.90 13.68
N ASP A 121 -15.21 16.58 13.93
CA ASP A 121 -16.08 15.52 13.39
C ASP A 121 -16.18 15.53 11.85
N ILE A 122 -15.09 15.87 11.17
CA ILE A 122 -14.97 15.82 9.71
C ILE A 122 -14.45 14.43 9.31
N LEU A 123 -15.10 13.79 8.33
CA LEU A 123 -14.63 12.52 7.77
C LEU A 123 -13.28 12.75 7.09
N THR A 124 -12.22 12.15 7.65
CA THR A 124 -10.85 12.44 7.25
C THR A 124 -10.26 11.27 6.49
N VAL A 125 -10.01 11.48 5.20
CA VAL A 125 -9.41 10.48 4.29
C VAL A 125 -8.03 10.96 3.88
N ALA A 126 -6.99 10.19 4.19
CA ALA A 126 -5.64 10.51 3.76
C ALA A 126 -5.27 9.78 2.46
N ILE A 127 -4.78 10.50 1.46
CA ILE A 127 -4.26 9.94 0.22
C ILE A 127 -2.77 10.28 0.16
N ILE A 128 -1.93 9.29 0.42
CA ILE A 128 -0.51 9.51 0.65
C ILE A 128 0.36 8.70 -0.31
N THR A 129 1.51 9.27 -0.67
CA THR A 129 2.53 8.57 -1.45
C THR A 129 3.72 8.21 -0.57
N THR A 130 4.25 7.00 -0.75
CA THR A 130 5.56 6.62 -0.18
C THR A 130 6.66 6.99 -1.17
N PRO A 131 7.84 7.42 -0.71
CA PRO A 131 8.93 7.86 -1.58
C PRO A 131 9.48 6.70 -2.42
N PHE A 132 10.15 7.02 -3.52
CA PHE A 132 10.87 6.00 -4.30
C PHE A 132 12.07 5.45 -3.52
N SER A 133 12.40 4.18 -3.75
CA SER A 133 13.57 3.53 -3.16
C SER A 133 14.90 4.26 -3.45
N PHE A 134 15.00 4.97 -4.58
CA PHE A 134 16.20 5.75 -4.92
C PHE A 134 16.35 7.06 -4.14
N GLU A 135 15.29 7.58 -3.51
CA GLU A 135 15.34 8.80 -2.71
C GLU A 135 16.09 8.62 -1.38
N GLY A 136 16.35 7.36 -1.01
CA GLY A 136 17.19 6.98 0.11
C GLY A 136 16.42 6.43 1.31
N LYS A 137 17.09 5.57 2.07
CA LYS A 137 16.51 4.87 3.23
C LYS A 137 15.98 5.80 4.31
N ARG A 138 16.62 6.96 4.50
CA ARG A 138 16.20 7.95 5.50
C ARG A 138 14.78 8.46 5.24
N ARG A 139 14.44 8.79 3.98
CA ARG A 139 13.08 9.25 3.62
C ARG A 139 12.06 8.14 3.79
N LYS A 140 12.42 6.90 3.43
CA LYS A 140 11.54 5.74 3.62
C LYS A 140 11.20 5.50 5.10
N MET A 141 12.20 5.55 5.98
CA MET A 141 11.98 5.41 7.42
C MET A 141 11.10 6.55 7.98
N GLN A 142 11.38 7.80 7.59
CA GLN A 142 10.53 8.95 7.96
C GLN A 142 9.09 8.79 7.46
N ALA A 143 8.91 8.21 6.26
CA ALA A 143 7.59 7.98 5.69
C ALA A 143 6.79 6.93 6.49
N GLU A 144 7.45 5.85 6.92
CA GLU A 144 6.85 4.81 7.76
C GLU A 144 6.44 5.38 9.14
N ASP A 145 7.34 6.11 9.80
CA ASP A 145 7.08 6.74 11.10
C ASP A 145 5.90 7.74 11.03
N GLY A 146 5.88 8.61 10.02
CA GLY A 146 4.80 9.57 9.85
C GLY A 146 3.47 8.93 9.46
N LEU A 147 3.51 7.84 8.69
CA LEU A 147 2.32 7.05 8.37
C LEU A 147 1.74 6.41 9.64
N ASP A 148 2.57 5.88 10.53
CA ASP A 148 2.13 5.30 11.81
C ASP A 148 1.53 6.35 12.76
N GLU A 149 2.01 7.59 12.72
CA GLU A 149 1.38 8.70 13.44
C GLU A 149 0.05 9.10 12.81
N LEU A 150 -0.01 9.21 11.48
CA LEU A 150 -1.21 9.61 10.73
C LEU A 150 -2.37 8.63 10.92
N LYS A 151 -2.09 7.31 10.92
CA LYS A 151 -3.07 6.22 11.11
C LYS A 151 -3.96 6.42 12.34
N LYS A 152 -3.47 7.08 13.39
CA LYS A 152 -4.20 7.28 14.66
C LYS A 152 -5.34 8.29 14.51
N TYR A 153 -5.19 9.25 13.59
CA TYR A 153 -6.06 10.41 13.46
C TYR A 153 -6.94 10.40 12.22
N VAL A 154 -6.70 9.50 11.26
CA VAL A 154 -7.50 9.38 10.05
C VAL A 154 -8.57 8.29 10.21
N ASP A 155 -9.71 8.46 9.52
CA ASP A 155 -10.74 7.41 9.44
C ASP A 155 -10.33 6.34 8.43
N SER A 156 -9.77 6.79 7.30
CA SER A 156 -9.38 5.98 6.16
C SER A 156 -8.11 6.52 5.53
N TYR A 157 -7.25 5.65 5.01
CA TYR A 157 -6.06 6.08 4.29
C TYR A 157 -5.73 5.19 3.10
N LEU A 158 -5.44 5.82 1.96
CA LEU A 158 -4.97 5.20 0.73
C LEU A 158 -3.45 5.41 0.63
N VAL A 159 -2.70 4.32 0.60
CA VAL A 159 -1.25 4.35 0.45
C VAL A 159 -0.88 3.99 -0.99
N ILE A 160 -0.26 4.93 -1.69
CA ILE A 160 0.26 4.74 -3.04
C ILE A 160 1.77 4.58 -2.97
N SER A 161 2.27 3.43 -3.41
CA SER A 161 3.71 3.17 -3.45
C SER A 161 4.30 3.67 -4.77
N ASN A 162 5.17 4.67 -4.71
CA ASN A 162 5.88 5.16 -5.90
C ASN A 162 6.77 4.08 -6.53
N ASP A 163 7.28 3.13 -5.74
CA ASP A 163 8.06 2.00 -6.27
C ASP A 163 7.22 1.12 -7.20
N ARG A 164 5.93 0.92 -6.91
CA ARG A 164 5.02 0.19 -7.81
C ARG A 164 4.82 0.93 -9.12
N LEU A 165 4.80 2.27 -9.11
CA LEU A 165 4.70 3.06 -10.34
C LEU A 165 5.87 2.79 -11.27
N ARG A 166 7.07 2.61 -10.71
CA ARG A 166 8.26 2.27 -11.48
C ARG A 166 8.17 0.87 -12.12
N GLU A 167 7.56 -0.10 -11.46
CA GLU A 167 7.39 -1.45 -12.02
C GLU A 167 6.47 -1.47 -13.25
N ILE A 168 5.46 -0.60 -13.27
CA ILE A 168 4.42 -0.55 -14.30
C ILE A 168 4.91 0.20 -15.54
N PHE A 169 5.41 1.40 -15.32
CA PHE A 169 5.78 2.32 -16.40
C PHE A 169 7.25 2.18 -16.82
N GLY A 170 8.02 1.38 -16.08
CA GLY A 170 9.42 1.10 -16.36
C GLY A 170 10.33 2.32 -16.12
N ASN A 171 11.25 2.55 -17.05
CA ASN A 171 12.25 3.61 -16.92
C ASN A 171 11.71 4.97 -17.41
N LEU A 172 10.89 5.61 -16.58
CA LEU A 172 10.43 6.97 -16.81
C LEU A 172 11.48 8.01 -16.41
N THR A 173 11.40 9.21 -17.00
CA THR A 173 12.15 10.37 -16.49
C THR A 173 11.65 10.76 -15.10
N LEU A 174 12.50 11.37 -14.28
CA LEU A 174 12.14 11.74 -12.90
C LEU A 174 10.88 12.62 -12.84
N GLY A 175 10.78 13.63 -13.71
CA GLY A 175 9.62 14.51 -13.77
C GLY A 175 8.35 13.76 -14.18
N SER A 176 8.43 12.89 -15.18
CA SER A 176 7.30 12.04 -15.60
C SER A 176 6.87 11.06 -14.50
N ALA A 177 7.82 10.52 -13.73
CA ALA A 177 7.52 9.60 -12.64
C ALA A 177 6.71 10.26 -11.51
N PHE A 178 7.08 11.50 -11.13
CA PHE A 178 6.28 12.27 -10.16
C PHE A 178 4.95 12.73 -10.74
N ALA A 179 4.91 13.15 -12.00
CA ALA A 179 3.64 13.49 -12.66
C ALA A 179 2.67 12.30 -12.68
N GLN A 180 3.17 11.08 -12.92
CA GLN A 180 2.36 9.87 -12.89
C GLN A 180 1.83 9.53 -11.48
N ALA A 181 2.60 9.87 -10.43
CA ALA A 181 2.12 9.76 -9.06
C ALA A 181 1.01 10.80 -8.79
N ASP A 182 1.18 12.03 -9.27
CA ASP A 182 0.18 13.09 -9.17
C ASP A 182 -1.11 12.73 -9.93
N ASP A 183 -1.01 12.08 -11.10
CA ASP A 183 -2.16 11.56 -11.86
C ASP A 183 -2.95 10.52 -11.06
N ILE A 184 -2.26 9.61 -10.37
CA ILE A 184 -2.90 8.58 -9.55
C ILE A 184 -3.56 9.19 -8.32
N LEU A 185 -2.89 10.13 -7.65
CA LEU A 185 -3.48 10.91 -6.57
C LEU A 185 -4.74 11.63 -7.03
N THR A 186 -4.68 12.25 -8.22
CA THR A 186 -5.79 12.96 -8.85
C THR A 186 -6.95 12.02 -9.14
N THR A 187 -6.68 10.85 -9.72
CA THR A 187 -7.70 9.84 -10.02
C THR A 187 -8.35 9.33 -8.74
N ALA A 188 -7.58 9.15 -7.66
CA ALA A 188 -8.12 8.74 -6.36
C ALA A 188 -9.05 9.77 -5.73
N ALA A 189 -8.60 11.03 -5.68
CA ALA A 189 -9.40 12.12 -5.14
C ALA A 189 -10.65 12.37 -6.00
N LYS A 190 -10.50 12.39 -7.34
CA LYS A 190 -11.58 12.52 -8.32
C LYS A 190 -12.59 11.39 -8.15
N GLY A 191 -12.13 10.15 -8.09
CA GLY A 191 -12.98 8.97 -7.95
C GLY A 191 -13.88 9.00 -6.72
N ILE A 192 -13.38 9.42 -5.56
CA ILE A 192 -14.20 9.50 -4.33
C ILE A 192 -15.08 10.76 -4.34
N ALA A 193 -14.52 11.89 -4.75
CA ALA A 193 -15.24 13.17 -4.72
C ALA A 193 -16.42 13.17 -5.68
N GLU A 194 -16.25 12.71 -6.92
CA GLU A 194 -17.29 12.80 -7.95
C GLU A 194 -18.49 11.90 -7.68
N ILE A 195 -18.32 10.75 -7.03
CA ILE A 195 -19.44 9.90 -6.57
C ILE A 195 -20.42 10.69 -5.70
N ILE A 196 -19.93 11.71 -4.98
CA ILE A 196 -20.71 12.53 -4.04
C ILE A 196 -21.13 13.86 -4.67
N THR A 197 -20.22 14.51 -5.42
CA THR A 197 -20.41 15.89 -5.89
C THR A 197 -21.07 15.98 -7.25
N VAL A 198 -20.83 15.00 -8.13
CA VAL A 198 -21.36 15.02 -9.49
C VAL A 198 -22.70 14.29 -9.49
N PRO A 199 -23.80 14.97 -9.86
CA PRO A 199 -25.10 14.32 -9.93
C PRO A 199 -25.13 13.37 -11.14
N GLY A 200 -25.16 12.08 -10.86
CA GLY A 200 -25.64 11.04 -11.76
C GLY A 200 -27.12 10.72 -11.57
N TYR A 201 -27.54 9.63 -12.23
CA TYR A 201 -28.89 9.09 -12.07
C TYR A 201 -29.07 8.38 -10.72
N ILE A 202 -28.01 7.74 -10.24
CA ILE A 202 -27.92 7.04 -8.97
C ILE A 202 -26.77 7.69 -8.21
N ASN A 203 -27.14 8.66 -7.38
CA ASN A 203 -26.21 9.34 -6.49
C ASN A 203 -26.08 8.57 -5.19
N VAL A 204 -24.84 8.39 -4.75
CA VAL A 204 -24.56 7.87 -3.41
C VAL A 204 -24.67 9.03 -2.43
N ASP A 205 -25.39 8.81 -1.33
CA ASP A 205 -25.52 9.86 -0.32
C ASP A 205 -24.23 9.99 0.52
N PHE A 206 -24.03 11.15 1.14
CA PHE A 206 -22.84 11.36 1.97
C PHE A 206 -22.81 10.45 3.21
N LYS A 207 -23.98 10.01 3.72
CA LYS A 207 -24.05 9.16 4.92
C LYS A 207 -23.61 7.74 4.62
N ASP A 208 -23.91 7.25 3.43
CA ASP A 208 -23.50 5.96 2.89
C ASP A 208 -21.97 5.94 2.74
N VAL A 209 -21.39 6.97 2.11
CA VAL A 209 -19.93 7.10 2.02
C VAL A 209 -19.29 7.21 3.42
N ARG A 210 -19.88 8.01 4.31
CA ARG A 210 -19.39 8.12 5.70
C ARG A 210 -19.45 6.77 6.42
N THR A 211 -20.49 5.96 6.21
CA THR A 211 -20.62 4.65 6.85
C THR A 211 -19.57 3.67 6.38
N VAL A 212 -19.22 3.72 5.08
CA VAL A 212 -18.20 2.86 4.48
C VAL A 212 -16.78 3.27 4.90
N MET A 213 -16.47 4.56 4.89
CA MET A 213 -15.10 5.05 5.07
C MET A 213 -14.75 5.38 6.52
N LYS A 214 -15.73 5.52 7.42
CA LYS A 214 -15.46 5.82 8.83
C LYS A 214 -14.79 4.64 9.53
N ASP A 215 -13.65 4.91 10.17
CA ASP A 215 -12.82 3.92 10.86
C ASP A 215 -12.49 2.67 10.00
N SER A 216 -12.38 2.85 8.67
CA SER A 216 -12.14 1.75 7.73
C SER A 216 -10.67 1.33 7.66
N GLY A 217 -9.75 2.18 8.12
CA GLY A 217 -8.31 1.94 8.07
C GLY A 217 -7.75 1.98 6.65
N VAL A 218 -7.03 0.93 6.26
CA VAL A 218 -6.42 0.83 4.92
C VAL A 218 -7.51 0.79 3.84
N SER A 219 -7.35 1.62 2.82
CA SER A 219 -8.14 1.63 1.61
C SER A 219 -7.26 1.35 0.40
N ILE A 220 -7.85 0.70 -0.59
CA ILE A 220 -7.16 0.30 -1.82
C ILE A 220 -8.03 0.65 -3.00
N MET A 221 -7.40 1.13 -4.06
CA MET A 221 -8.09 1.67 -5.23
C MET A 221 -7.61 0.99 -6.50
N GLY A 222 -8.53 0.68 -7.41
CA GLY A 222 -8.24 0.36 -8.79
C GLY A 222 -9.04 1.25 -9.72
N SER A 223 -8.44 1.67 -10.82
CA SER A 223 -9.16 2.40 -11.87
C SER A 223 -8.66 1.97 -13.23
N PHE A 224 -9.58 1.87 -14.18
CA PHE A 224 -9.26 1.60 -15.58
C PHE A 224 -10.36 2.20 -16.46
N ALA A 225 -9.96 2.64 -17.66
CA ALA A 225 -10.87 3.17 -18.67
C ALA A 225 -10.66 2.41 -19.98
N CYS A 226 -11.75 1.97 -20.59
CA CYS A 226 -11.69 1.23 -21.85
C CYS A 226 -12.87 1.58 -22.78
N GLU A 227 -12.71 1.19 -24.04
CA GLU A 227 -13.67 1.36 -25.13
C GLU A 227 -13.92 0.02 -25.82
N GLY A 228 -15.01 -0.07 -26.59
CA GLY A 228 -15.39 -1.27 -27.34
C GLY A 228 -16.72 -1.89 -26.89
N GLU A 229 -17.08 -3.00 -27.52
CA GLU A 229 -18.35 -3.71 -27.27
C GLU A 229 -18.39 -4.39 -25.89
N ASN A 230 -17.25 -4.92 -25.42
CA ASN A 230 -17.10 -5.53 -24.10
C ASN A 230 -16.48 -4.58 -23.06
N ARG A 231 -16.72 -3.27 -23.20
CA ARG A 231 -16.11 -2.25 -22.33
C ARG A 231 -16.41 -2.48 -20.85
N ALA A 232 -17.60 -2.94 -20.47
CA ALA A 232 -17.92 -3.20 -19.05
C ALA A 232 -17.01 -4.25 -18.40
N LEU A 233 -16.89 -5.43 -19.02
CA LEU A 233 -16.06 -6.52 -18.51
C LEU A 233 -14.58 -6.11 -18.50
N SER A 234 -14.08 -5.58 -19.61
CA SER A 234 -12.68 -5.18 -19.73
C SER A 234 -12.33 -4.01 -18.79
N ALA A 235 -13.27 -3.11 -18.49
CA ALA A 235 -13.07 -2.03 -17.52
C ALA A 235 -12.83 -2.60 -16.11
N VAL A 236 -13.65 -3.57 -15.69
CA VAL A 236 -13.54 -4.17 -14.35
C VAL A 236 -12.33 -5.06 -14.22
N GLU A 237 -12.04 -5.88 -15.22
CA GLU A 237 -10.83 -6.70 -15.23
C GLU A 237 -9.57 -5.84 -15.17
N GLY A 238 -9.53 -4.76 -15.96
CA GLY A 238 -8.44 -3.79 -15.92
C GLY A 238 -8.36 -3.05 -14.58
N ALA A 239 -9.51 -2.67 -14.00
CA ALA A 239 -9.55 -1.99 -12.70
C ALA A 239 -9.03 -2.90 -11.59
N LEU A 240 -9.39 -4.19 -11.58
CA LEU A 240 -8.92 -5.17 -10.59
C LEU A 240 -7.47 -5.61 -10.83
N ALA A 241 -7.03 -5.66 -12.08
CA ALA A 241 -5.63 -5.87 -12.44
C ALA A 241 -4.77 -4.62 -12.17
N SER A 242 -5.39 -3.51 -11.77
CA SER A 242 -4.69 -2.26 -11.51
C SER A 242 -3.60 -2.49 -10.46
N PRO A 243 -2.36 -2.05 -10.71
CA PRO A 243 -1.23 -2.23 -9.80
C PRO A 243 -1.41 -1.60 -8.42
N LEU A 244 -2.36 -0.67 -8.30
CA LEU A 244 -2.76 -0.06 -7.05
C LEU A 244 -3.51 -1.04 -6.13
N LEU A 245 -4.01 -2.17 -6.66
CA LEU A 245 -4.68 -3.26 -5.93
C LEU A 245 -3.83 -4.51 -5.67
N LYS A 246 -2.70 -4.70 -6.37
CA LYS A 246 -2.08 -6.04 -6.53
C LYS A 246 -1.55 -6.74 -5.26
N ASP A 247 -1.38 -6.05 -4.15
CA ASP A 247 -0.81 -6.65 -2.93
C ASP A 247 -1.87 -7.15 -1.95
N ASN A 248 -3.13 -6.75 -2.14
CA ASN A 248 -4.25 -7.25 -1.36
C ASN A 248 -5.38 -7.53 -2.34
N GLU A 249 -5.70 -8.82 -2.49
CA GLU A 249 -6.93 -9.22 -3.14
C GLU A 249 -8.10 -8.49 -2.47
N ILE A 250 -9.03 -7.97 -3.28
CA ILE A 250 -10.29 -7.39 -2.78
C ILE A 250 -11.08 -8.37 -1.90
N GLU A 251 -10.71 -9.66 -1.91
CA GLU A 251 -11.21 -10.68 -1.00
C GLU A 251 -11.00 -10.26 0.47
N GLY A 252 -12.11 -10.11 1.19
CA GLY A 252 -12.15 -9.73 2.60
C GLY A 252 -12.15 -8.23 2.88
N ALA A 253 -12.37 -7.39 1.86
CA ALA A 253 -12.90 -6.05 2.06
C ALA A 253 -14.35 -6.14 2.56
N ARG A 254 -14.68 -5.40 3.62
CA ARG A 254 -16.06 -5.33 4.12
C ARG A 254 -16.94 -4.44 3.26
N TYR A 255 -16.37 -3.37 2.72
CA TYR A 255 -17.11 -2.37 1.95
C TYR A 255 -16.39 -2.07 0.64
N ILE A 256 -17.16 -1.91 -0.43
CA ILE A 256 -16.66 -1.56 -1.75
C ILE A 256 -17.45 -0.35 -2.26
N LEU A 257 -16.74 0.72 -2.58
CA LEU A 257 -17.28 1.86 -3.32
C LEU A 257 -16.92 1.69 -4.80
N LEU A 258 -17.92 1.76 -5.65
CA LEU A 258 -17.80 1.60 -7.10
C LEU A 258 -18.28 2.87 -7.80
N ASN A 259 -17.39 3.53 -8.52
CA ASN A 259 -17.75 4.62 -9.43
C ASN A 259 -17.74 4.12 -10.86
N ILE A 260 -18.84 4.33 -11.57
CA ILE A 260 -18.96 4.03 -13.00
C ILE A 260 -19.14 5.36 -13.73
N SER A 261 -18.07 5.84 -14.36
CA SER A 261 -18.11 7.06 -15.17
C SER A 261 -18.27 6.71 -16.64
N SER A 262 -19.38 7.15 -17.25
CA SER A 262 -19.62 7.03 -18.69
C SER A 262 -19.38 8.35 -19.41
N GLY A 263 -18.87 8.28 -20.64
CA GLY A 263 -18.79 9.45 -21.51
C GLY A 263 -20.11 9.81 -22.20
N LEU A 264 -20.03 10.20 -23.47
CA LEU A 264 -21.17 10.45 -24.36
C LEU A 264 -22.08 9.24 -24.52
N LYS A 265 -21.50 8.03 -24.56
CA LYS A 265 -22.25 6.78 -24.60
C LYS A 265 -22.54 6.32 -23.17
N GLU A 266 -23.76 6.56 -22.74
CA GLU A 266 -24.29 6.14 -21.44
C GLU A 266 -24.09 4.64 -21.19
N VAL A 267 -23.93 4.27 -19.92
CA VAL A 267 -23.81 2.87 -19.49
C VAL A 267 -25.17 2.18 -19.55
N THR A 268 -25.23 0.95 -20.04
CA THR A 268 -26.47 0.16 -20.06
C THR A 268 -26.68 -0.61 -18.76
N MET A 269 -27.91 -1.03 -18.49
CA MET A 269 -28.21 -1.86 -17.31
C MET A 269 -27.45 -3.19 -17.33
N ASP A 270 -27.30 -3.81 -18.51
CA ASP A 270 -26.55 -5.07 -18.66
C ASP A 270 -25.06 -4.85 -18.36
N GLU A 271 -24.49 -3.72 -18.80
CA GLU A 271 -23.10 -3.35 -18.50
C GLU A 271 -22.89 -3.19 -16.98
N VAL A 272 -23.79 -2.48 -16.29
CA VAL A 272 -23.71 -2.32 -14.83
C VAL A 272 -23.83 -3.67 -14.11
N ALA A 273 -24.77 -4.53 -14.53
CA ALA A 273 -24.96 -5.85 -13.92
C ALA A 273 -23.70 -6.72 -14.04
N ILE A 274 -23.06 -6.74 -15.22
CA ILE A 274 -21.80 -7.46 -15.43
C ILE A 274 -20.71 -6.95 -14.48
N ILE A 275 -20.62 -5.63 -14.29
CA ILE A 275 -19.63 -5.00 -13.42
C ILE A 275 -19.86 -5.40 -11.96
N THR A 276 -21.10 -5.26 -11.47
CA THR A 276 -21.43 -5.54 -10.08
C THR A 276 -21.28 -7.01 -9.74
N ASP A 277 -21.73 -7.90 -10.62
CA ASP A 277 -21.67 -9.35 -10.41
C ASP A 277 -20.22 -9.84 -10.37
N TYR A 278 -19.36 -9.33 -11.28
CA TYR A 278 -17.94 -9.68 -11.29
C TYR A 278 -17.23 -9.23 -10.01
N ILE A 279 -17.51 -8.01 -9.54
CA ILE A 279 -16.89 -7.48 -8.31
C ILE A 279 -17.36 -8.27 -7.09
N GLN A 280 -18.65 -8.60 -6.99
CA GLN A 280 -19.17 -9.38 -5.87
C GLN A 280 -18.59 -10.80 -5.80
N ASP A 281 -18.42 -11.45 -6.96
CA ASP A 281 -17.80 -12.78 -7.04
C ASP A 281 -16.34 -12.74 -6.56
N LYS A 282 -15.58 -11.71 -6.96
CA LYS A 282 -14.18 -11.53 -6.54
C LYS A 282 -14.02 -11.07 -5.08
N ALA A 283 -14.97 -10.30 -4.55
CA ALA A 283 -14.92 -9.79 -3.18
C ALA A 283 -15.39 -10.81 -2.13
N GLY A 284 -16.14 -11.84 -2.54
CA GLY A 284 -16.58 -12.95 -1.69
C GLY A 284 -18.01 -12.83 -1.14
N LEU A 285 -18.97 -12.28 -1.90
CA LEU A 285 -20.42 -12.16 -1.63
C LEU A 285 -20.86 -11.55 -0.28
N THR A 286 -19.92 -11.23 0.60
CA THR A 286 -20.14 -10.73 1.97
C THR A 286 -19.80 -9.25 2.10
N ALA A 287 -19.25 -8.65 1.04
CA ALA A 287 -18.91 -7.24 1.00
C ALA A 287 -20.15 -6.40 0.64
N ASP A 288 -20.36 -5.33 1.40
CA ASP A 288 -21.38 -4.34 1.10
C ASP A 288 -20.90 -3.46 -0.07
N LEU A 289 -21.55 -3.61 -1.23
CA LEU A 289 -21.25 -2.85 -2.45
C LEU A 289 -22.14 -1.62 -2.55
N ILE A 290 -21.51 -0.45 -2.56
CA ILE A 290 -22.16 0.83 -2.84
C ILE A 290 -21.63 1.33 -4.17
N TRP A 291 -22.52 1.71 -5.08
CA TRP A 291 -22.13 2.16 -6.40
C TRP A 291 -22.88 3.41 -6.81
N GLY A 292 -22.20 4.24 -7.59
CA GLY A 292 -22.76 5.44 -8.21
C GLY A 292 -22.38 5.48 -9.68
N ASN A 293 -23.20 6.17 -10.47
CA ASN A 293 -22.87 6.46 -11.87
C ASN A 293 -22.61 7.95 -12.06
N CYS A 294 -21.61 8.28 -12.86
CA CYS A 294 -21.26 9.65 -13.22
C CYS A 294 -21.22 9.79 -14.74
N ILE A 295 -21.53 10.99 -15.24
CA ILE A 295 -21.37 11.33 -16.66
C ILE A 295 -20.22 12.33 -16.76
N ASP A 296 -19.22 12.01 -17.56
CA ASP A 296 -18.08 12.89 -17.83
C ASP A 296 -17.86 12.99 -19.34
N GLU A 297 -18.18 14.16 -19.91
CA GLU A 297 -18.10 14.42 -21.35
C GLU A 297 -16.68 14.23 -21.92
N ASN A 298 -15.64 14.35 -21.09
CA ASN A 298 -14.25 14.20 -21.54
C ASN A 298 -13.88 12.74 -21.88
N LEU A 299 -14.66 11.75 -21.42
CA LEU A 299 -14.40 10.34 -21.68
C LEU A 299 -14.80 9.89 -23.09
N GLY A 300 -15.56 10.68 -23.85
CA GLY A 300 -15.98 10.30 -25.20
C GLY A 300 -16.84 9.03 -25.19
N GLU A 301 -16.41 7.94 -25.84
CA GLU A 301 -17.14 6.67 -25.83
C GLU A 301 -16.70 5.69 -24.73
N LYS A 302 -15.68 6.07 -23.93
CA LYS A 302 -15.07 5.21 -22.92
C LYS A 302 -15.96 5.05 -21.69
N LEU A 303 -15.81 3.90 -21.06
CA LEU A 303 -16.33 3.61 -19.73
C LEU A 303 -15.15 3.53 -18.77
N SER A 304 -15.19 4.32 -17.70
CA SER A 304 -14.20 4.26 -16.63
C SER A 304 -14.83 3.67 -15.38
N VAL A 305 -14.20 2.63 -14.84
CA VAL A 305 -14.60 1.99 -13.61
C VAL A 305 -13.54 2.25 -12.57
N THR A 306 -13.94 2.80 -11.43
CA THR A 306 -13.08 3.01 -10.28
C THR A 306 -13.63 2.27 -9.08
N ILE A 307 -12.82 1.38 -8.51
CA ILE A 307 -13.16 0.51 -7.39
C ILE A 307 -12.33 0.95 -6.19
N ILE A 308 -12.98 1.13 -5.04
CA ILE A 308 -12.32 1.48 -3.78
C ILE A 308 -12.79 0.50 -2.73
N ALA A 309 -11.89 -0.38 -2.33
CA ALA A 309 -12.13 -1.38 -1.31
C ALA A 309 -11.62 -0.87 0.04
N THR A 310 -12.43 -1.01 1.09
CA THR A 310 -12.13 -0.51 2.43
C THR A 310 -12.54 -1.52 3.50
N GLY A 311 -12.00 -1.38 4.72
CA GLY A 311 -12.37 -2.24 5.84
C GLY A 311 -11.83 -3.66 5.69
N PHE A 312 -10.57 -3.81 5.30
CA PHE A 312 -9.91 -5.11 5.19
C PHE A 312 -9.79 -5.75 6.57
N GLN A 313 -10.41 -6.91 6.75
CA GLN A 313 -10.26 -7.70 7.98
C GLN A 313 -8.86 -8.31 8.05
N THR A 314 -8.24 -8.24 9.24
CA THR A 314 -7.00 -8.98 9.52
C THR A 314 -7.25 -10.48 9.42
N THR A 315 -6.21 -11.25 9.09
CA THR A 315 -6.29 -12.71 8.95
C THR A 315 -6.90 -13.39 10.18
N GLU A 316 -6.68 -12.82 11.36
CA GLU A 316 -7.25 -13.27 12.65
C GLU A 316 -8.77 -13.03 12.74
N GLN A 317 -9.25 -11.87 12.28
CA GLN A 317 -10.68 -11.55 12.23
C GLN A 317 -11.41 -12.43 11.20
N ARG A 318 -10.80 -12.68 10.03
CA ARG A 318 -11.35 -13.61 9.02
C ARG A 318 -11.51 -15.04 9.56
N ALA A 319 -10.57 -15.50 10.39
CA ALA A 319 -10.66 -16.82 11.02
C ALA A 319 -11.78 -16.89 12.07
N HIS A 320 -12.09 -15.78 12.74
CA HIS A 320 -13.19 -15.68 13.69
C HIS A 320 -14.56 -15.62 13.00
N ASP A 321 -14.67 -14.86 11.90
CA ASP A 321 -15.93 -14.75 11.14
C ASP A 321 -16.26 -16.04 10.37
N LYS A 322 -15.27 -16.74 9.81
CA LYS A 322 -15.48 -18.09 9.23
C LYS A 322 -15.96 -19.11 10.25
N LYS A 323 -15.66 -18.95 11.55
CA LYS A 323 -16.21 -19.80 12.64
C LYS A 323 -17.66 -19.45 12.99
N ASN A 324 -18.09 -18.22 12.72
CA ASN A 324 -19.43 -17.71 13.06
C ASN A 324 -20.48 -17.85 11.95
N VAL A 325 -20.09 -18.27 10.74
CA VAL A 325 -21.09 -18.64 9.71
C VAL A 325 -21.86 -19.86 10.21
N LYS A 326 -23.08 -19.62 10.71
CA LYS A 326 -24.01 -20.68 11.11
C LYS A 326 -24.27 -21.54 9.88
N LYS A 327 -23.70 -22.75 9.85
CA LYS A 327 -24.08 -23.78 8.88
C LYS A 327 -25.55 -24.08 9.12
N ILE A 328 -26.43 -23.54 8.28
CA ILE A 328 -27.81 -23.95 8.22
C ILE A 328 -27.77 -25.34 7.57
N SER A 329 -27.67 -26.37 8.40
CA SER A 329 -27.88 -27.75 7.94
C SER A 329 -29.35 -27.84 7.55
N LEU A 330 -29.62 -27.79 6.25
CA LEU A 330 -30.85 -28.30 5.68
C LEU A 330 -30.88 -29.78 6.04
N LEU A 331 -31.67 -30.14 7.06
CA LEU A 331 -31.94 -31.51 7.46
C LEU A 331 -32.59 -32.24 6.28
N THR A 332 -31.77 -32.83 5.41
CA THR A 332 -32.21 -33.91 4.54
C THR A 332 -32.48 -35.13 5.44
N PRO A 333 -33.64 -35.82 5.33
CA PRO A 333 -34.00 -36.92 6.21
C PRO A 333 -33.13 -38.19 6.10
N GLU A 334 -32.09 -38.18 5.27
CA GLU A 334 -31.32 -39.39 4.93
C GLU A 334 -30.08 -39.62 5.81
N GLU A 335 -29.69 -38.66 6.66
CA GLU A 335 -28.54 -38.80 7.58
C GLU A 335 -28.92 -38.59 9.05
N ALA A 336 -30.02 -39.22 9.49
CA ALA A 336 -30.25 -39.42 10.91
C ALA A 336 -29.29 -40.52 11.44
N PRO A 337 -28.49 -40.27 12.49
CA PRO A 337 -27.61 -41.29 13.04
C PRO A 337 -28.44 -42.46 13.57
N LEU A 338 -28.18 -43.66 13.06
CA LEU A 338 -28.74 -44.94 13.50
C LEU A 338 -28.50 -45.13 15.01
N VAL A 339 -29.50 -44.81 15.81
CA VAL A 339 -29.53 -45.18 17.23
C VAL A 339 -29.65 -46.70 17.31
N LYS A 340 -28.62 -47.36 17.85
CA LYS A 340 -28.62 -48.81 18.10
C LYS A 340 -29.80 -49.17 19.02
N PRO A 341 -30.70 -50.11 18.65
CA PRO A 341 -31.74 -50.57 19.56
C PRO A 341 -31.13 -51.36 20.72
N LEU A 342 -31.44 -50.96 21.96
CA LEU A 342 -31.24 -51.79 23.13
C LEU A 342 -32.22 -52.97 23.07
N GLU A 343 -31.73 -54.17 23.38
CA GLU A 343 -32.51 -55.40 23.37
C GLU A 343 -33.71 -55.33 24.34
N PRO A 344 -34.90 -55.81 23.93
CA PRO A 344 -36.08 -55.77 24.78
C PRO A 344 -36.07 -56.93 25.80
N VAL A 345 -35.94 -56.60 27.09
CA VAL A 345 -36.33 -57.49 28.18
C VAL A 345 -37.85 -57.41 28.30
N ASN A 346 -38.54 -58.40 27.73
CA ASN A 346 -39.98 -58.57 27.90
C ASN A 346 -40.34 -58.82 29.38
N SER A 347 -41.40 -58.21 29.90
CA SER A 347 -42.67 -58.91 30.21
C SER A 347 -43.61 -58.12 31.14
N PHE A 348 -44.92 -58.36 30.92
CA PHE A 348 -46.08 -58.03 31.76
C PHE A 348 -46.76 -56.67 31.56
N ILE A 349 -47.76 -56.63 30.66
CA ILE A 349 -49.20 -56.65 31.02
C ILE A 349 -50.02 -56.65 29.71
N GLU A 350 -50.93 -57.62 29.59
CA GLU A 350 -51.77 -57.86 28.41
C GLU A 350 -52.79 -56.74 28.15
N PRO A 351 -52.94 -56.26 26.90
CA PRO A 351 -54.11 -55.49 26.51
C PRO A 351 -55.24 -56.41 26.03
N LYS A 352 -56.42 -56.25 26.64
CA LYS A 352 -57.66 -56.93 26.24
C LYS A 352 -58.04 -56.64 24.79
N ALA A 353 -58.46 -57.69 24.10
CA ALA A 353 -58.97 -57.70 22.74
C ALA A 353 -60.28 -56.93 22.56
N GLY A 354 -60.40 -56.26 21.41
CA GLY A 354 -61.65 -55.79 20.82
C GLY A 354 -61.49 -55.78 19.30
N ALA A 355 -62.19 -56.71 18.64
CA ALA A 355 -62.02 -57.12 17.25
C ALA A 355 -62.76 -56.24 16.24
N TYR A 356 -62.22 -56.08 15.02
CA TYR A 356 -62.91 -55.97 13.71
C TYR A 356 -61.90 -56.30 12.58
N THR A 357 -61.90 -57.50 12.00
CA THR A 357 -62.55 -57.91 10.73
C THR A 357 -62.21 -57.07 9.49
N ASN A 358 -61.29 -57.62 8.68
CA ASN A 358 -61.25 -57.78 7.22
C ASN A 358 -62.06 -56.81 6.33
N GLU A 359 -61.39 -56.21 5.33
CA GLU A 359 -61.52 -56.58 3.90
C GLU A 359 -60.57 -55.74 2.99
N PRO A 360 -60.35 -56.13 1.71
CA PRO A 360 -59.00 -56.27 1.16
C PRO A 360 -58.50 -55.15 0.24
N VAL A 361 -57.19 -55.18 0.04
CA VAL A 361 -56.39 -54.39 -0.92
C VAL A 361 -56.74 -54.76 -2.37
N MET A 362 -56.92 -53.75 -3.22
CA MET A 362 -56.83 -53.90 -4.68
C MET A 362 -55.57 -53.18 -5.17
N LYS A 363 -54.59 -53.96 -5.65
CA LYS A 363 -53.45 -53.45 -6.45
C LYS A 363 -53.93 -53.22 -7.88
N LEU A 364 -53.51 -52.11 -8.49
CA LEU A 364 -53.48 -51.95 -9.94
C LEU A 364 -52.13 -51.36 -10.37
N LYS A 365 -51.56 -52.03 -11.37
CA LYS A 365 -50.32 -51.72 -12.09
C LYS A 365 -50.57 -50.64 -13.16
N ASP A 366 -49.46 -50.02 -13.55
CA ASP A 366 -49.23 -49.13 -14.69
C ASP A 366 -50.08 -49.43 -15.94
N ASP A 367 -50.62 -48.39 -16.59
CA ASP A 367 -50.06 -47.88 -17.85
C ASP A 367 -50.84 -46.66 -18.43
N LEU A 368 -50.09 -45.81 -19.13
CA LEU A 368 -50.45 -44.95 -20.29
C LEU A 368 -51.04 -43.53 -20.16
N LYS A 369 -50.30 -42.65 -20.86
CA LYS A 369 -50.69 -41.48 -21.70
C LYS A 369 -51.08 -40.17 -21.00
N GLN A 370 -50.17 -39.19 -21.11
CA GLN A 370 -50.55 -37.80 -21.26
C GLN A 370 -49.95 -37.26 -22.57
N SER A 371 -50.85 -36.67 -23.37
CA SER A 371 -50.63 -36.14 -24.71
C SER A 371 -50.12 -34.70 -24.70
N ASP A 372 -49.34 -34.40 -25.73
CA ASP A 372 -48.81 -33.11 -26.16
C ASP A 372 -49.79 -31.93 -26.07
N LEU A 373 -49.25 -30.78 -25.66
CA LEU A 373 -49.75 -29.46 -26.04
C LEU A 373 -48.52 -28.55 -26.15
N PHE A 374 -48.28 -27.97 -27.33
CA PHE A 374 -47.15 -27.14 -27.77
C PHE A 374 -46.01 -27.83 -28.55
N GLY A 375 -46.39 -28.42 -29.69
CA GLY A 375 -45.45 -28.76 -30.75
C GLY A 375 -46.13 -28.77 -32.12
N ASP A 376 -46.42 -27.59 -32.69
CA ASP A 376 -46.59 -27.47 -34.15
C ASP A 376 -46.59 -26.00 -34.63
N MET A 377 -45.41 -25.39 -34.75
CA MET A 377 -45.17 -24.33 -35.73
C MET A 377 -43.71 -24.45 -36.17
N TYR A 378 -43.49 -24.47 -37.48
CA TYR A 378 -42.21 -24.56 -38.20
C TYR A 378 -41.68 -25.99 -38.47
N SER A 379 -42.37 -26.70 -39.36
CA SER A 379 -41.73 -27.59 -40.33
C SER A 379 -42.01 -27.09 -41.75
N GLY A 380 -40.94 -26.69 -42.44
CA GLY A 380 -41.00 -26.07 -43.76
C GLY A 380 -39.66 -26.15 -44.48
N ASN A 381 -39.09 -27.36 -44.56
CA ASN A 381 -38.43 -27.93 -45.73
C ASN A 381 -37.41 -27.06 -46.52
N ARG A 382 -36.11 -27.41 -46.46
CA ARG A 382 -35.30 -27.66 -47.68
C ARG A 382 -33.97 -28.36 -47.40
N ASN A 383 -33.67 -29.27 -48.31
CA ASN A 383 -32.60 -30.24 -48.38
C ASN A 383 -31.31 -29.69 -49.01
N ARG A 384 -30.18 -30.20 -48.50
CA ARG A 384 -29.00 -30.79 -49.19
C ARG A 384 -27.94 -29.92 -49.91
N ARG A 385 -26.71 -30.15 -49.41
CA ARG A 385 -25.46 -30.62 -50.05
C ARG A 385 -24.34 -29.61 -50.33
N ASP A 386 -23.26 -29.81 -49.57
CA ASP A 386 -21.83 -29.90 -49.90
C ASP A 386 -21.42 -29.64 -51.36
N ASP A 387 -20.42 -28.77 -51.55
CA ASP A 387 -19.15 -29.13 -52.21
C ASP A 387 -18.07 -28.07 -51.92
N ALA A 388 -16.84 -28.56 -51.78
CA ALA A 388 -15.61 -27.81 -51.53
C ALA A 388 -15.04 -27.17 -52.82
N ASP A 389 -14.40 -25.99 -52.71
CA ASP A 389 -13.04 -25.81 -53.24
C ASP A 389 -12.36 -24.53 -52.69
N SER A 390 -11.03 -24.65 -52.68
CA SER A 390 -9.93 -23.76 -52.33
C SER A 390 -9.99 -22.28 -52.72
N GLY A 391 -9.36 -21.45 -51.88
CA GLY A 391 -9.10 -20.03 -52.14
C GLY A 391 -8.04 -19.46 -51.20
N ILE A 392 -6.79 -19.87 -51.41
CA ILE A 392 -5.59 -19.32 -50.75
C ILE A 392 -5.47 -17.83 -51.09
N ILE A 393 -5.49 -16.94 -50.08
CA ILE A 393 -5.16 -15.52 -50.26
C ILE A 393 -3.67 -15.34 -49.98
N ARG A 394 -2.88 -15.17 -51.05
CA ARG A 394 -1.47 -14.75 -50.99
C ARG A 394 -1.39 -13.23 -51.21
N HIS A 395 -0.77 -12.53 -50.27
CA HIS A 395 -0.32 -11.14 -50.46
C HIS A 395 0.80 -11.10 -51.51
N THR A 396 0.72 -10.18 -52.47
CA THR A 396 1.82 -9.86 -53.39
C THR A 396 1.96 -8.34 -53.47
N LEU A 397 3.16 -7.86 -53.11
CA LEU A 397 3.63 -6.48 -53.23
C LEU A 397 3.82 -6.15 -54.71
N VAL A 398 3.29 -5.01 -55.14
CA VAL A 398 3.58 -4.41 -56.45
C VAL A 398 4.00 -2.96 -56.21
N GLU A 399 5.19 -2.63 -56.72
CA GLU A 399 5.74 -1.30 -56.87
C GLU A 399 5.08 -0.59 -58.07
N GLU A 400 4.74 0.69 -57.92
CA GLU A 400 4.50 1.60 -59.06
C GLU A 400 5.27 2.92 -58.84
N GLU A 401 6.09 3.28 -59.83
CA GLU A 401 6.79 4.55 -59.96
C GLU A 401 6.06 5.50 -60.94
N SER A 402 6.10 6.81 -60.61
CA SER A 402 6.28 7.99 -61.50
C SER A 402 5.13 8.40 -62.47
N THR A 403 4.59 9.62 -62.48
CA THR A 403 5.12 10.98 -62.82
C THR A 403 3.93 12.01 -62.83
N PRO A 404 4.02 13.31 -63.20
CA PRO A 404 4.95 14.41 -62.86
C PRO A 404 4.29 15.81 -62.53
N ALA A 405 5.14 16.77 -62.10
CA ALA A 405 5.08 18.26 -62.22
C ALA A 405 3.95 19.04 -61.49
N GLU A 406 4.12 20.24 -60.88
CA GLU A 406 5.03 21.37 -61.16
C GLU A 406 5.04 22.43 -60.01
N ASN A 407 6.11 23.26 -59.99
CA ASN A 407 6.30 24.63 -59.44
C ASN A 407 6.97 24.92 -58.05
N LYS A 408 8.28 25.24 -58.15
CA LYS A 408 8.98 26.50 -57.79
C LYS A 408 8.96 27.04 -56.34
N GLN A 409 10.14 27.09 -55.68
CA GLN A 409 11.06 28.25 -55.69
C GLN A 409 12.32 27.99 -54.83
N GLU A 410 13.48 28.39 -55.37
CA GLU A 410 14.81 28.33 -54.74
C GLU A 410 15.05 29.49 -53.76
N ALA A 411 15.80 29.22 -52.70
CA ALA A 411 16.77 30.15 -52.10
C ALA A 411 17.81 29.35 -51.32
N GLY A 412 19.05 29.32 -51.82
CA GLY A 412 20.18 28.69 -51.16
C GLY A 412 20.83 29.60 -50.12
N THR A 413 21.31 29.00 -49.04
CA THR A 413 22.39 29.53 -48.21
C THR A 413 23.19 28.37 -47.63
N ASP A 414 24.45 28.27 -48.06
CA ASP A 414 25.51 27.46 -47.45
C ASP A 414 25.70 27.85 -45.98
N PHE A 415 25.93 26.86 -45.11
CA PHE A 415 26.44 27.11 -43.76
C PHE A 415 27.60 26.16 -43.45
N GLU A 416 28.80 26.75 -43.38
CA GLU A 416 30.07 26.10 -43.03
C GLU A 416 30.13 25.75 -41.54
N LEU A 417 30.64 24.55 -41.24
CA LEU A 417 30.88 24.06 -39.88
C LEU A 417 32.21 24.64 -39.35
N LYS A 418 32.13 25.60 -38.42
CA LYS A 418 33.32 26.08 -37.68
C LYS A 418 33.57 25.19 -36.47
N THR A 419 34.61 24.36 -36.55
CA THR A 419 35.25 23.76 -35.37
C THR A 419 36.16 24.79 -34.70
N SER A 420 35.86 25.13 -33.44
CA SER A 420 36.75 25.90 -32.57
C SER A 420 37.23 24.99 -31.43
N GLU A 421 38.54 24.81 -31.32
CA GLU A 421 39.17 24.16 -30.17
C GLU A 421 39.02 25.04 -28.94
N THR A 422 38.43 24.50 -27.87
CA THR A 422 38.34 25.17 -26.57
C THR A 422 39.45 24.64 -25.66
N ASP A 423 40.46 25.47 -25.39
CA ASP A 423 41.47 25.24 -24.36
C ASP A 423 40.84 25.31 -22.96
N PHE A 424 40.84 24.18 -22.24
CA PHE A 424 40.48 24.12 -20.81
C PHE A 424 41.73 24.36 -19.96
N VAL A 425 41.80 25.49 -19.27
CA VAL A 425 42.80 25.77 -18.22
C VAL A 425 42.17 25.54 -16.85
N PHE A 426 42.75 24.62 -16.07
CA PHE A 426 42.30 24.28 -14.72
C PHE A 426 43.14 25.05 -13.69
N GLU A 427 42.54 26.04 -13.01
CA GLU A 427 43.14 26.69 -11.84
C GLU A 427 42.54 26.15 -10.54
N ALA A 428 43.37 25.60 -9.67
CA ALA A 428 42.97 25.12 -8.36
C ALA A 428 42.77 26.29 -7.38
N PRO A 429 41.65 26.36 -6.64
CA PRO A 429 41.44 27.43 -5.66
C PRO A 429 42.35 27.25 -4.45
N LYS A 430 43.15 28.28 -4.14
CA LYS A 430 43.88 28.40 -2.87
C LYS A 430 42.92 28.87 -1.78
N SER A 431 42.75 28.07 -0.72
CA SER A 431 42.02 28.48 0.48
C SER A 431 42.98 29.15 1.47
N ASN A 432 42.70 30.40 1.83
CA ASN A 432 43.26 31.06 3.01
C ASN A 432 42.28 30.84 4.17
N TYR A 433 42.68 30.02 5.15
CA TYR A 433 41.94 29.90 6.41
C TYR A 433 42.51 30.90 7.43
N ASN A 434 41.66 31.84 7.86
CA ASN A 434 41.83 32.55 9.12
C ASN A 434 41.11 31.75 10.21
N GLU A 435 41.83 31.41 11.28
CA GLU A 435 41.27 30.86 12.52
C GLU A 435 40.43 31.91 13.24
N SER A 436 39.18 31.58 13.61
CA SER A 436 38.68 31.67 14.99
C SER A 436 37.19 31.34 15.11
N ALA A 437 36.88 30.63 16.21
CA ALA A 437 35.62 30.51 16.97
C ALA A 437 34.83 29.17 16.85
N VAL A 438 34.87 28.44 17.97
CA VAL A 438 34.05 27.28 18.42
C VAL A 438 32.86 27.85 19.23
N PRO A 439 31.60 27.34 19.26
CA PRO A 439 31.17 25.98 19.73
C PRO A 439 29.92 25.43 18.96
N ALA A 440 29.24 24.28 19.20
CA ALA A 440 29.10 23.32 20.29
C ALA A 440 28.68 21.93 19.74
N GLN A 441 28.42 20.97 20.63
CA GLN A 441 28.48 19.51 20.48
C GLN A 441 27.26 18.84 19.81
N GLU A 442 27.48 17.78 19.02
CA GLU A 442 26.46 16.79 18.61
C GLU A 442 26.71 15.43 19.28
N GLU A 443 25.63 14.83 19.80
CA GLU A 443 25.58 13.49 20.41
C GLU A 443 25.57 12.39 19.33
N ILE A 444 26.34 11.31 19.55
CA ILE A 444 26.46 10.18 18.63
C ILE A 444 25.58 9.02 19.14
N VAL A 445 24.61 8.61 18.32
CA VAL A 445 23.73 7.45 18.51
C VAL A 445 24.44 6.17 18.04
N VAL A 446 24.34 5.09 18.82
CA VAL A 446 25.00 3.79 18.59
C VAL A 446 24.01 2.82 17.89
N PRO A 447 24.41 2.06 16.85
CA PRO A 447 23.59 0.96 16.31
C PRO A 447 23.84 -0.35 17.09
N GLY A 448 22.76 -1.10 17.35
CA GLY A 448 22.80 -2.38 18.04
C GLY A 448 22.77 -3.59 17.11
N LEU A 449 23.34 -4.71 17.59
CA LEU A 449 22.73 -6.05 17.66
C LEU A 449 23.76 -7.05 18.21
N ASP A 450 23.35 -7.82 19.23
CA ASP A 450 23.47 -9.29 19.26
C ASP A 450 22.66 -9.84 20.44
N ASP A 451 21.99 -10.95 20.17
CA ASP A 451 20.95 -11.61 20.95
C ASP A 451 21.60 -12.80 21.70
N ASP A 452 21.79 -12.67 23.02
CA ASP A 452 21.95 -13.82 23.93
C ASP A 452 21.70 -13.38 25.38
N LYS A 453 20.85 -14.15 26.08
CA LYS A 453 20.25 -13.84 27.38
C LYS A 453 21.25 -13.87 28.55
N SER A 454 21.12 -12.88 29.45
CA SER A 454 21.15 -13.11 30.91
C SER A 454 20.45 -11.95 31.64
N ASP A 455 19.69 -12.26 32.70
CA ASP A 455 18.95 -11.31 33.53
C ASP A 455 19.91 -10.35 34.28
N GLU A 456 20.42 -9.33 33.59
CA GLU A 456 21.13 -8.20 34.21
C GLU A 456 20.15 -7.04 34.47
N SER A 457 20.22 -6.47 35.68
CA SER A 457 19.42 -5.31 36.09
C SER A 457 19.60 -4.13 35.12
N ILE A 458 18.49 -3.44 34.81
CA ILE A 458 18.42 -2.24 33.94
C ILE A 458 19.50 -1.20 34.31
N GLU A 459 19.89 -1.15 35.58
CA GLU A 459 20.91 -0.23 36.11
C GLU A 459 22.34 -0.56 35.63
N ASP A 460 22.68 -1.85 35.46
CA ASP A 460 23.98 -2.29 34.96
C ASP A 460 24.13 -2.05 33.45
N GLN A 461 23.03 -2.18 32.69
CA GLN A 461 23.00 -1.83 31.26
C GLN A 461 23.22 -0.32 31.03
N LEU A 462 22.63 0.53 31.87
CA LEU A 462 22.82 1.99 31.85
C LEU A 462 24.26 2.40 32.22
N LYS A 463 24.91 1.66 33.11
CA LYS A 463 26.30 1.91 33.48
C LYS A 463 27.26 1.49 32.37
N LYS A 464 27.06 0.31 31.77
CA LYS A 464 27.85 -0.19 30.62
C LYS A 464 27.68 0.72 29.39
N SER A 465 26.47 1.23 29.12
CA SER A 465 26.23 2.14 27.99
C SER A 465 26.91 3.50 28.17
N LYS A 466 26.84 4.09 29.37
CA LYS A 466 27.55 5.33 29.72
C LYS A 466 29.06 5.18 29.59
N GLU A 467 29.61 4.06 30.06
CA GLU A 467 31.04 3.79 29.93
C GLU A 467 31.47 3.65 28.47
N ARG A 468 30.65 3.00 27.63
CA ARG A 468 30.89 2.88 26.18
C ARG A 468 30.87 4.23 25.47
N ILE A 469 29.94 5.12 25.82
CA ILE A 469 29.83 6.47 25.26
C ILE A 469 31.06 7.32 25.66
N MET A 470 31.50 7.22 26.92
CA MET A 470 32.67 7.96 27.40
C MET A 470 33.96 7.51 26.69
N ARG A 471 34.11 6.21 26.44
CA ARG A 471 35.24 5.67 25.64
C ARG A 471 35.22 6.14 24.19
N LEU A 472 34.05 6.18 23.55
CA LEU A 472 33.91 6.71 22.19
C LEU A 472 34.27 8.20 22.13
N LYS A 473 33.88 8.98 23.14
CA LYS A 473 34.23 10.39 23.25
C LYS A 473 35.74 10.60 23.43
N ASP A 474 36.39 9.79 24.26
CA ASP A 474 37.84 9.85 24.49
C ASP A 474 38.65 9.45 23.25
N LEU A 475 38.18 8.42 22.51
CA LEU A 475 38.77 8.02 21.23
C LEU A 475 38.61 9.11 20.16
N SER A 476 37.44 9.77 20.12
CA SER A 476 37.18 10.90 19.23
C SER A 476 38.10 12.10 19.52
N MET A 477 38.37 12.37 20.80
CA MET A 477 39.32 13.43 21.22
C MET A 477 40.77 13.10 20.85
N LYS A 478 41.20 11.85 20.98
CA LYS A 478 42.55 11.41 20.59
C LYS A 478 42.77 11.46 19.07
N LEU A 479 41.75 11.15 18.26
CA LEU A 479 41.79 11.25 16.80
C LEU A 479 41.82 12.71 16.29
N ARG A 480 41.29 13.67 17.05
CA ARG A 480 41.33 15.10 16.70
C ARG A 480 42.69 15.76 16.96
N THR A 481 43.58 15.13 17.72
CA THR A 481 44.91 15.69 18.04
C THR A 481 45.91 15.24 16.97
N THR A 482 46.67 16.18 16.40
CA THR A 482 47.59 15.93 15.27
C THR A 482 48.67 14.88 15.57
N ASN A 483 49.08 14.72 16.84
CA ASN A 483 50.03 13.69 17.29
C ASN A 483 49.35 12.38 17.74
N GLY A 484 48.03 12.37 17.98
CA GLY A 484 47.32 11.20 18.51
C GLY A 484 47.16 10.06 17.49
N LEU A 485 47.16 10.38 16.20
CA LEU A 485 47.09 9.39 15.12
C LEU A 485 48.35 8.50 15.08
N GLN A 486 49.51 9.10 15.32
CA GLN A 486 50.81 8.42 15.24
C GLN A 486 51.08 7.53 16.46
N GLU A 487 50.58 7.91 17.63
CA GLU A 487 50.59 7.04 18.82
C GLU A 487 49.64 5.84 18.67
N LEU A 488 48.46 6.05 18.06
CA LEU A 488 47.50 4.98 17.75
C LEU A 488 48.04 3.98 16.71
N GLU A 489 48.91 4.40 15.81
CA GLU A 489 49.50 3.53 14.79
C GLU A 489 50.60 2.62 15.38
N ASN A 490 51.36 3.12 16.36
CA ASN A 490 52.44 2.39 17.02
C ASN A 490 51.95 1.29 17.98
N GLU A 491 50.71 1.36 18.44
CA GLU A 491 50.15 0.33 19.32
C GLU A 491 49.37 -0.75 18.55
N PRO A 492 49.65 -2.04 18.77
CA PRO A 492 48.89 -3.11 18.13
C PRO A 492 47.43 -3.13 18.60
N ALA A 493 46.51 -3.46 17.69
CA ALA A 493 45.06 -3.27 17.87
C ALA A 493 44.46 -3.98 19.11
N TYR A 494 45.04 -5.11 19.54
CA TYR A 494 44.56 -5.84 20.72
C TYR A 494 44.85 -5.10 22.04
N LYS A 495 45.97 -4.36 22.12
CA LYS A 495 46.29 -3.49 23.27
C LYS A 495 45.40 -2.25 23.28
N ARG A 496 45.19 -1.64 22.10
CA ARG A 496 44.25 -0.50 21.93
C ARG A 496 42.83 -0.82 22.35
N LYS A 497 42.38 -2.06 22.12
CA LYS A 497 41.02 -2.53 22.47
C LYS A 497 40.92 -3.18 23.85
N GLN A 498 41.99 -3.17 24.67
CA GLN A 498 42.07 -3.83 25.98
C GLN A 498 41.44 -5.24 25.97
N THR A 499 41.61 -5.97 24.87
CA THR A 499 40.98 -7.27 24.70
C THR A 499 41.91 -8.31 25.31
N GLN A 500 41.46 -9.00 26.36
CA GLN A 500 42.23 -10.09 26.96
C GLN A 500 42.26 -11.25 25.96
N LEU A 501 43.42 -11.47 25.33
CA LEU A 501 43.64 -12.67 24.52
C LEU A 501 43.67 -13.87 25.47
N GLN A 502 42.85 -14.87 25.18
CA GLN A 502 43.00 -16.17 25.84
C GLN A 502 44.39 -16.71 25.48
N GLN A 503 45.22 -17.01 26.50
CA GLN A 503 46.44 -17.75 26.27
C GLN A 503 46.07 -19.17 25.83
N VAL A 504 46.12 -19.41 24.52
CA VAL A 504 45.95 -20.74 23.97
C VAL A 504 47.28 -21.47 24.10
N GLN A 505 47.21 -22.68 24.63
CA GLN A 505 48.34 -23.56 24.88
C GLN A 505 49.02 -23.94 23.55
N HIS A 506 50.35 -23.86 23.48
CA HIS A 506 51.11 -24.07 22.24
C HIS A 506 50.96 -25.53 21.77
N SER A 507 50.87 -25.77 20.46
CA SER A 507 50.62 -27.10 19.85
C SER A 507 51.70 -28.16 20.14
N SER A 508 52.79 -27.78 20.81
CA SER A 508 53.84 -28.66 21.31
C SER A 508 53.53 -29.28 22.68
N GLU A 509 52.49 -28.84 23.38
CA GLU A 509 52.02 -29.49 24.61
C GLU A 509 50.98 -30.58 24.24
N SER A 510 51.35 -31.84 24.43
CA SER A 510 50.51 -32.99 24.10
C SER A 510 49.45 -33.25 25.18
N GLN A 511 48.18 -33.31 24.78
CA GLN A 511 47.10 -33.81 25.63
C GLN A 511 47.13 -35.35 25.65
N VAL A 512 48.02 -35.93 26.45
CA VAL A 512 47.87 -37.34 26.84
C VAL A 512 46.96 -37.37 28.06
N SER A 513 45.75 -37.93 27.90
CA SER A 513 44.75 -37.99 28.96
C SER A 513 45.26 -38.81 30.15
N ARG A 514 45.34 -38.18 31.34
CA ARG A 514 45.79 -38.83 32.58
C ARG A 514 44.76 -39.80 33.19
N PHE A 515 43.60 -39.98 32.55
CA PHE A 515 42.47 -40.72 33.10
C PHE A 515 42.40 -42.16 32.56
N THR A 516 42.07 -43.12 33.42
CA THR A 516 41.82 -44.53 33.06
C THR A 516 40.42 -44.96 33.50
N LEU A 517 39.73 -45.72 32.65
CA LEU A 517 38.45 -46.35 32.99
C LEU A 517 38.72 -47.69 33.70
N SER A 518 38.19 -47.88 34.90
CA SER A 518 38.17 -49.18 35.59
C SER A 518 36.76 -49.52 36.05
N ASN A 519 36.39 -50.79 35.98
CA ASN A 519 35.13 -51.28 36.54
C ASN A 519 35.40 -51.89 37.92
N ASP A 520 34.60 -51.53 38.92
CA ASP A 520 34.63 -52.19 40.24
C ASP A 520 33.93 -53.55 40.20
N GLU A 521 34.14 -54.40 41.22
CA GLU A 521 33.62 -55.78 41.30
C GLU A 521 32.07 -55.88 41.34
N GLU A 522 31.34 -54.75 41.42
CA GLU A 522 29.88 -54.66 41.28
C GLU A 522 29.41 -54.07 39.93
N GLY A 523 30.30 -53.88 38.96
CA GLY A 523 29.93 -53.61 37.55
C GLY A 523 29.62 -52.15 37.21
N SER A 524 29.89 -51.19 38.09
CA SER A 524 29.88 -49.76 37.75
C SER A 524 31.25 -49.28 37.27
N THR A 525 31.26 -48.49 36.20
CA THR A 525 32.46 -47.93 35.57
C THR A 525 32.86 -46.61 36.24
N GLU A 526 34.07 -46.55 36.81
CA GLU A 526 34.64 -45.33 37.39
C GLU A 526 35.86 -44.84 36.59
N ILE A 527 36.00 -43.51 36.49
CA ILE A 527 37.12 -42.84 35.81
C ILE A 527 38.15 -42.43 36.87
N ARG A 528 39.31 -43.08 36.90
CA ARG A 528 40.41 -42.72 37.80
C ARG A 528 41.32 -41.66 37.17
N PRO A 529 41.73 -40.62 37.90
CA PRO A 529 42.52 -39.50 37.38
C PRO A 529 44.04 -39.76 37.22
N ASN A 530 44.52 -40.96 37.53
CA ASN A 530 45.93 -41.31 37.40
C ASN A 530 46.08 -42.63 36.64
N ASN A 531 46.56 -42.53 35.41
CA ASN A 531 46.93 -43.67 34.56
C ASN A 531 48.21 -44.35 35.10
N SER A 532 48.08 -45.57 35.62
CA SER A 532 49.20 -46.34 36.20
C SER A 532 50.24 -46.83 35.17
N PHE A 533 49.97 -46.69 33.87
CA PHE A 533 50.89 -47.10 32.79
C PHE A 533 51.81 -45.97 32.28
N LEU A 534 51.61 -44.73 32.75
CA LEU A 534 52.54 -43.62 32.54
C LEU A 534 53.30 -43.32 33.84
N HIS A 535 54.26 -44.18 34.18
CA HIS A 535 55.31 -43.82 35.13
C HIS A 535 56.60 -43.51 34.36
N ASP A 536 57.04 -42.26 34.44
CA ASP A 536 58.34 -41.75 33.96
C ASP A 536 59.50 -42.13 34.91
N ASN A 537 59.48 -43.35 35.46
CA ASN A 537 60.59 -43.89 36.26
C ASN A 537 61.08 -45.17 35.60
N VAL A 538 61.90 -45.00 34.55
CA VAL A 538 62.92 -45.97 34.19
C VAL A 538 64.20 -45.45 34.83
N ASP A 539 64.78 -46.22 35.75
CA ASP A 539 66.16 -46.03 36.25
C ASP A 539 67.17 -46.00 35.10
#